data_AF-A0A9E0ZTJ9-F1
#
_entry.id   AF-A0A9E0ZTJ9-F1
#
_cell.length_a   1.000
_cell.length_b   1.000
_cell.length_c   1.000
_cell.angle_alpha   90.00
_cell.angle_beta   90.00
_cell.angle_gamma   90.00
#
_symmetry.space_group_name_H-M   'P 1'
#
loop_
_entity.id
_entity.type
_entity.pdbx_description
1 polymer ?
#
loop_
_entity_poly.entity_id
_entity_poly.type
_entity_poly.pdbx_seq_one_letter_code
_entity_poly.pdbx_strand_id
1 'polypeptide(L)' 'MTRLEQKVIVRCKRCEWRIFDKVTMTTGNIEIKCPKCGYVNEIDLSLRRGNLKFRTFRINKK' A
#
# COMPACT_ATOMS: atom_id res chain seq x y z
N MET A 1 -2.38 -3.41 -23.31
CA MET A 1 -2.96 -3.68 -21.98
C MET A 1 -2.00 -3.16 -20.91
N THR A 2 -2.08 -1.88 -20.58
CA THR A 2 -1.14 -1.23 -19.67
C THR A 2 -1.47 -1.58 -18.22
N ARG A 3 -0.48 -2.19 -17.58
CA ARG A 3 -0.32 -2.64 -16.20
C ARG A 3 -0.59 -1.54 -15.15
N LEU A 4 -1.82 -1.05 -15.07
CA LEU A 4 -2.26 -0.04 -14.08
C LEU A 4 -2.87 -0.69 -12.82
N GLU A 5 -2.47 -1.92 -12.49
CA GLU A 5 -2.88 -2.56 -11.23
C GLU A 5 -2.03 -2.01 -10.08
N GLN A 6 -2.64 -1.19 -9.23
CA GLN A 6 -1.93 -0.54 -8.14
C GLN A 6 -2.00 -1.38 -6.85
N LYS A 7 -0.83 -1.63 -6.25
CA LYS A 7 -0.73 -2.29 -4.94
C LYS A 7 -1.12 -1.30 -3.84
N VAL A 8 -2.27 -1.55 -3.20
CA VAL A 8 -2.79 -0.76 -2.07
C VAL A 8 -1.93 -0.95 -0.81
N ILE A 9 -1.36 -2.13 -0.63
CA ILE A 9 -0.62 -2.49 0.58
C ILE A 9 0.84 -2.03 0.44
N VAL A 10 1.28 -1.18 1.38
CA VAL A 10 2.68 -0.77 1.48
C VAL A 10 3.41 -1.73 2.41
N ARG A 11 4.48 -2.33 1.90
CA ARG A 11 5.35 -3.25 2.66
C ARG A 11 6.73 -2.63 2.84
N CYS A 12 7.36 -2.99 3.95
CA CYS A 12 8.74 -2.63 4.23
C CYS A 12 9.68 -3.22 3.18
N LYS A 13 10.56 -2.39 2.61
CA LYS A 13 11.55 -2.80 1.60
C LYS A 13 12.56 -3.83 2.12
N ARG A 14 12.77 -3.89 3.44
CA ARG A 14 13.73 -4.79 4.10
C ARG A 14 13.14 -6.14 4.55
N CYS A 15 12.02 -6.16 5.26
CA CYS A 15 11.48 -7.36 5.91
C CYS A 15 10.07 -7.74 5.46
N GLU A 16 9.56 -7.08 4.42
CA GLU A 16 8.23 -7.26 3.84
C GLU A 16 7.05 -7.06 4.80
N TRP A 17 7.30 -6.58 6.02
CA TRP A 17 6.25 -6.28 6.98
C TRP A 17 5.28 -5.25 6.40
N ARG A 18 3.99 -5.51 6.53
CA ARG A 18 2.95 -4.56 6.13
C ARG A 18 3.00 -3.36 7.06
N ILE A 19 3.22 -2.18 6.49
CA ILE A 19 3.32 -0.94 7.25
C ILE A 19 1.94 -0.28 7.32
N PHE A 20 1.34 0.03 6.17
CA PHE A 20 -0.02 0.59 6.06
C PHE A 20 -0.60 0.35 4.67
N ASP A 21 -1.86 0.72 4.49
CA ASP A 21 -2.56 0.67 3.22
C ASP A 21 -2.82 2.07 2.66
N LYS A 22 -2.53 2.24 1.38
CA LYS A 22 -2.77 3.46 0.62
C LYS A 22 -4.18 3.44 0.03
N VAL A 23 -5.17 3.81 0.84
CA VAL A 23 -6.60 3.79 0.45
C VAL A 23 -7.09 5.13 -0.13
N THR A 24 -6.53 6.24 0.33
CA THR A 24 -6.96 7.60 -0.08
C THR A 24 -6.09 8.13 -1.21
N MET A 25 -6.68 8.91 -2.12
CA MET A 25 -5.91 9.71 -3.08
C MET A 25 -5.08 10.74 -2.32
N THR A 26 -3.79 10.51 -2.23
CA THR A 26 -2.84 11.45 -1.60
C THR A 26 -1.66 11.62 -2.56
N THR A 27 -0.89 12.67 -2.36
CA THR A 27 0.35 12.97 -3.10
C THR A 27 1.41 13.39 -2.10
N GLY A 28 2.68 13.15 -2.43
CA GLY A 28 3.82 13.48 -1.58
C GLY A 28 4.64 12.26 -1.20
N ASN A 29 5.80 12.51 -0.58
CA ASN A 29 6.69 11.46 -0.08
C ASN A 29 6.64 11.45 1.44
N ILE A 30 6.60 10.26 2.03
CA ILE A 30 6.72 10.09 3.48
C ILE A 30 7.87 9.15 3.81
N GLU A 31 8.50 9.39 4.94
CA GLU A 31 9.43 8.46 5.56
C GLU A 31 8.78 7.84 6.78
N ILE A 32 8.77 6.50 6.84
CA ILE A 32 8.16 5.79 7.95
C ILE A 32 9.05 4.65 8.43
N LYS A 33 9.24 4.58 9.75
CA LYS A 33 10.03 3.52 10.36
C LYS A 33 9.20 2.23 10.40
N CYS A 34 9.79 1.13 9.92
CA CYS A 34 9.14 -0.17 10.02
C CYS A 34 9.05 -0.61 11.49
N PRO A 35 7.86 -0.95 12.01
CA PRO A 35 7.71 -1.35 13.42
C PRO A 35 8.39 -2.69 13.73
N LYS A 36 8.65 -3.54 12.72
CA LYS A 36 9.30 -4.84 12.91
C LYS A 36 10.82 -4.79 12.90
N CYS A 37 11.43 -4.11 11.93
CA CYS A 37 12.88 -4.14 11.73
C CYS A 37 13.59 -2.79 11.93
N GLY A 38 12.84 -1.72 12.24
CA GLY A 38 13.39 -0.39 12.47
C GLY A 38 13.91 0.33 11.21
N TYR A 39 13.84 -0.30 10.02
CA TYR A 39 14.28 0.31 8.77
C TYR A 39 13.37 1.49 8.37
N VAL A 40 13.97 2.62 8.00
CA VAL A 40 13.25 3.80 7.52
C VAL A 40 12.89 3.58 6.05
N ASN A 41 11.59 3.55 5.74
CA ASN A 41 11.08 3.38 4.38
C ASN A 41 10.63 4.71 3.83
N GLU A 42 11.27 5.17 2.77
CA GLU A 42 10.78 6.26 1.93
C GLU A 42 9.72 5.72 0.95
N ILE A 43 8.53 6.31 1.00
CA ILE A 43 7.33 5.84 0.30
C ILE A 43 6.70 7.01 -0.46
N ASP A 44 6.50 6.81 -1.76
CA ASP A 44 5.76 7.72 -2.62
C ASP A 44 4.24 7.48 -2.50
N LEU A 45 3.54 8.47 -1.96
CA LEU A 45 2.09 8.48 -1.80
C LEU A 45 1.36 8.86 -3.08
N SER A 46 2.03 9.18 -4.19
CA SER A 46 1.37 9.48 -5.47
C SER A 46 0.45 8.33 -5.90
N LEU A 47 -0.86 8.52 -5.78
CA LEU A 47 -1.83 7.52 -6.23
C LEU A 47 -1.84 7.57 -7.76
N ARG A 48 -1.24 6.58 -8.44
CA ARG A 48 -1.34 6.47 -9.89
C ARG A 48 -2.78 6.09 -10.21
N ARG A 49 -3.41 6.80 -11.16
CA ARG A 49 -4.82 6.63 -11.59
C ARG A 49 -5.06 5.24 -12.20
N GLY A 50 -5.08 4.20 -11.37
CA GLY A 50 -5.35 2.82 -11.73
C GLY A 50 -6.52 2.26 -10.92
N ASN A 51 -7.21 1.28 -11.46
CA ASN A 51 -8.30 0.60 -10.76
C ASN A 51 -7.76 -0.08 -9.48
N LEU A 52 -8.27 0.32 -8.32
CA LEU A 52 -7.91 -0.27 -7.02
C LEU A 52 -8.59 -1.65 -6.90
N LYS A 53 -7.79 -2.73 -6.91
CA LYS A 53 -8.29 -4.07 -6.53
C LYS A 53 -8.06 -4.26 -5.02
N PHE A 54 -9.09 -4.02 -4.22
CA PHE A 54 -9.13 -4.53 -2.85
C PHE A 54 -9.68 -5.95 -2.85
N ARG A 55 -9.18 -6.80 -1.93
CA ARG A 55 -9.74 -8.13 -1.73
C ARG A 55 -11.02 -7.98 -0.92
N THR A 56 -12.17 -7.92 -1.60
CA THR A 56 -13.47 -7.91 -0.93
C THR A 56 -13.68 -9.28 -0.31
N PHE A 57 -13.66 -9.39 1.01
CA PHE A 57 -14.16 -10.58 1.68
C PHE A 57 -15.68 -10.58 1.49
N ARG A 58 -16.20 -11.53 0.71
CA ARG A 58 -17.64 -11.77 0.66
C ARG A 58 -18.05 -12.32 2.02
N ILE A 59 -18.68 -11.49 2.84
CA ILE A 59 -19.38 -11.98 4.03
C ILE A 59 -20.62 -12.71 3.49
N ASN A 60 -20.57 -14.04 3.44
CA ASN A 60 -21.77 -14.83 3.20
C ASN A 60 -22.72 -14.58 4.38
N LYS A 61 -23.73 -13.73 4.18
CA LYS A 61 -24.87 -13.65 5.10
C LYS A 61 -25.57 -15.02 5.04
N LYS A 62 -25.64 -15.70 6.18
CA LYS A 62 -26.53 -16.85 6.40
C LYS A 62 -27.97 -16.38 6.38
#